data_AF-A0A7T1WV30-F1
#
_entry.id   AF-A0A7T1WV30-F1
#
_cell.length_a   1.000
_cell.length_b   1.000
_cell.length_c   1.000
_cell.angle_alpha   90.00
_cell.angle_beta   90.00
_cell.angle_gamma   90.00
#
_symmetry.space_group_name_H-M   'P 1'
#
loop_
_entity.id
_entity.type
_entity.pdbx_description
1 polymer ?
#
loop_
_entity_poly.entity_id
_entity_poly.type
_entity_poly.pdbx_seq_one_letter_code
_entity_poly.pdbx_strand_id
1 'polypeptide(L)' 'MLPHVARVRVRLQEPRTPWPHLELTATDRHGQKIRVTRTQALSAARWVIRTHPGAGWQQPHTFDLRTALLDGGGA' A
#
# COMPACT_ATOMS: atom_id res chain seq x y z
N MET A 1 8.14 2.34 -11.40
CA MET A 1 6.85 1.79 -11.91
C MET A 1 6.80 0.31 -11.57
N LEU A 2 5.65 -0.20 -11.13
CA LEU A 2 5.43 -1.57 -10.64
C LEU A 2 4.75 -2.41 -11.73
N PRO A 3 5.49 -3.08 -12.62
CA PRO A 3 4.89 -3.81 -13.73
C PRO A 3 4.07 -5.00 -13.20
N HIS A 4 2.90 -5.26 -13.80
CA HIS A 4 1.97 -6.36 -13.48
C HIS A 4 1.23 -6.26 -12.14
N VAL A 5 1.56 -5.27 -11.30
CA VAL A 5 0.83 -5.04 -10.05
C VAL A 5 -0.50 -4.38 -10.36
N ALA A 6 -1.58 -4.97 -9.87
CA ALA A 6 -2.93 -4.42 -9.99
C ALA A 6 -3.37 -3.75 -8.69
N ARG A 7 -3.04 -4.34 -7.54
CA ARG A 7 -3.43 -3.82 -6.23
C ARG A 7 -2.26 -3.81 -5.27
N VAL A 8 -2.21 -2.80 -4.42
CA VAL A 8 -1.24 -2.70 -3.32
C VAL A 8 -1.98 -2.55 -2.00
N ARG A 9 -1.67 -3.40 -1.03
CA ARG A 9 -2.15 -3.28 0.34
C ARG A 9 -1.11 -2.56 1.18
N VAL A 10 -1.47 -1.44 1.78
CA VAL A 10 -0.57 -0.54 2.51
C VAL A 10 -1.02 -0.39 3.95
N ARG A 11 -0.07 -0.44 4.89
CA ARG A 11 -0.30 -0.07 6.30
C ARG A 11 0.93 0.59 6.91
N LEU A 12 0.70 1.46 7.88
CA LEU A 12 1.71 1.89 8.84
C LEU A 12 1.54 1.01 10.09
N GLN A 13 2.54 0.21 10.41
CA GLN A 13 2.55 -0.48 11.69
C GLN A 13 2.91 0.52 12.79
N GLU A 14 2.24 0.39 13.93
CA GLU A 14 2.58 1.18 15.12
C GLU A 14 4.06 1.04 15.47
N PRO A 15 4.72 2.15 15.80
CA PRO A 15 6.13 2.14 16.13
C PRO A 15 6.37 1.40 17.45
N ARG A 16 6.76 0.12 17.40
CA ARG A 16 7.59 -0.49 18.46
C ARG A 16 9.03 0.05 18.45
N THR A 17 9.36 0.91 17.48
CA THR A 17 10.66 1.57 17.23
C THR A 17 10.34 2.95 16.61
N PRO A 18 11.18 3.99 16.77
CA PRO A 18 10.80 5.40 16.63
C PRO A 18 10.36 5.88 15.24
N TRP A 19 10.26 4.99 14.25
CA TRP A 19 9.72 5.29 12.93
C TRP A 19 8.63 4.28 12.54
N PRO A 20 7.48 4.72 12.02
CA PRO A 20 6.43 3.82 11.58
C PRO A 20 6.96 2.88 10.49
N HIS A 21 6.80 1.59 10.71
CA HIS A 21 7.22 0.56 9.76
C HIS A 21 6.17 0.45 8.67
N LEU A 22 6.53 0.99 7.52
CA LEU A 22 5.67 0.95 6.35
C LEU A 22 5.74 -0.44 5.70
N GLU A 23 4.57 -1.03 5.49
CA GLU A 23 4.44 -2.33 4.83
C GLU A 23 3.58 -2.18 3.58
N LEU A 24 4.04 -2.82 2.50
CA LEU A 24 3.31 -2.92 1.25
C LEU A 24 3.34 -4.35 0.74
N THR A 25 2.16 -4.91 0.48
CA THR A 25 2.00 -6.17 -0.26
C THR A 25 1.45 -5.83 -1.64
N ALA A 26 2.10 -6.31 -2.69
CA ALA A 26 1.67 -6.13 -4.07
C ALA A 26 1.02 -7.42 -4.59
N THR A 27 -0.09 -7.26 -5.32
CA THR A 27 -0.79 -8.37 -5.98
C THR A 27 -1.10 -8.03 -7.43
N ASP A 28 -1.11 -9.05 -8.29
CA ASP A 28 -1.55 -8.94 -9.67
C ASP A 28 -3.08 -8.89 -9.79
N ARG A 29 -3.59 -8.86 -11.03
CA ARG A 29 -5.03 -8.84 -11.33
C ARG A 29 -5.77 -10.12 -10.91
N HIS A 30 -5.05 -11.22 -10.72
CA HIS A 30 -5.57 -12.52 -10.30
C HIS A 30 -5.42 -12.73 -8.78
N GLY A 31 -4.92 -11.73 -8.04
CA GLY A 31 -4.69 -11.80 -6.59
C GLY A 31 -3.38 -12.51 -6.20
N GLN A 32 -2.52 -12.85 -7.16
CA GLN A 32 -1.22 -13.47 -6.88
C GLN A 32 -0.24 -12.44 -6.35
N LYS A 33 0.50 -12.81 -5.29
CA LYS A 33 1.52 -11.92 -4.70
C LYS A 33 2.66 -11.71 -5.69
N ILE A 34 2.95 -10.45 -5.99
CA ILE A 34 4.12 -10.07 -6.79
C ILE A 34 5.24 -9.66 -5.86
N ARG A 35 6.42 -10.24 -6.08
CA ARG A 35 7.63 -9.80 -5.38
C ARG A 35 8.05 -8.43 -5.91
N VAL A 36 8.08 -7.46 -5.01
CA VAL A 36 8.58 -6.10 -5.29
C VAL A 36 9.82 -5.84 -4.44
N THR A 37 10.73 -5.01 -4.95
CA THR A 37 11.90 -4.63 -4.16
C THR A 37 11.49 -3.73 -3.00
N ARG A 38 12.31 -3.67 -1.94
CA ARG A 38 12.07 -2.77 -0.81
C ARG A 38 11.92 -1.31 -1.26
N THR A 39 12.76 -0.86 -2.20
CA THR A 39 12.69 0.50 -2.75
C THR A 39 11.37 0.75 -3.49
N GLN A 40 10.90 -0.21 -4.29
CA GLN A 40 9.61 -0.10 -4.96
C GLN A 40 8.45 -0.05 -3.97
N ALA A 41 8.46 -0.93 -2.96
CA ALA A 41 7.45 -0.96 -1.90
C ALA A 41 7.37 0.37 -1.14
N LEU A 42 8.52 0.90 -0.71
CA LEU A 42 8.58 2.16 0.03
C LEU A 42 8.14 3.35 -0.84
N SER A 43 8.59 3.42 -2.09
CA SER A 43 8.21 4.50 -3.01
C SER A 43 6.72 4.48 -3.32
N ALA A 44 6.16 3.31 -3.62
CA ALA A 44 4.74 3.16 -3.94
C ALA A 44 3.86 3.47 -2.74
N ALA A 45 4.16 2.91 -1.57
CA ALA A 45 3.37 3.15 -0.37
C ALA A 45 3.42 4.61 0.09
N ARG A 46 4.59 5.27 0.06
CA ARG A 46 4.70 6.71 0.36
C ARG A 46 3.87 7.55 -0.60
N TRP A 47 3.83 7.19 -1.87
CA TRP A 47 2.99 7.86 -2.85
C TRP A 47 1.49 7.66 -2.55
N VAL A 48 1.06 6.44 -2.24
CA VAL A 48 -0.34 6.13 -1.84
C VAL A 48 -0.74 6.90 -0.57
N ILE A 49 0.12 6.92 0.45
CA ILE A 49 -0.13 7.66 1.70
C ILE A 49 -0.26 9.16 1.44
N ARG A 50 0.63 9.74 0.65
CA ARG A 50 0.58 11.18 0.32
C ARG A 50 -0.64 11.56 -0.51
N THR A 51 -1.15 10.66 -1.36
CA THR A 51 -2.34 10.93 -2.17
C THR A 51 -3.64 10.80 -1.40
N HIS A 52 -3.64 10.09 -0.26
CA HIS A 52 -4.80 9.90 0.61
C HIS A 52 -4.46 10.24 2.08
N PRO A 53 -4.18 11.52 2.39
CA PRO A 53 -3.69 11.91 3.71
C PRO A 53 -4.72 11.69 4.84
N GLY A 54 -6.01 11.64 4.52
CA GLY A 54 -7.09 11.41 5.48
C GLY A 54 -7.38 9.93 5.79
N ALA A 55 -6.73 8.98 5.12
CA ALA A 55 -6.93 7.57 5.39
C ALA A 55 -6.23 7.17 6.70
N GLY A 56 -6.94 6.47 7.59
CA GLY A 56 -6.38 5.96 8.85
C GLY A 56 -5.40 4.81 8.59
N TRP A 57 -4.13 5.12 8.35
CA TRP A 57 -3.10 4.15 7.92
C TRP A 57 -2.67 3.10 8.96
N GLN A 58 -3.18 3.20 10.19
CA GLN A 58 -3.01 2.17 11.22
C GLN A 58 -3.72 0.87 10.84
N GLN A 59 -4.74 0.98 9.99
CA GLN A 59 -5.41 -0.16 9.38
C GLN A 59 -4.87 -0.39 7.95
N PRO A 60 -4.84 -1.64 7.47
CA PRO A 60 -4.43 -1.90 6.09
C PRO A 60 -5.48 -1.43 5.08
N HIS A 61 -5.06 -0.58 4.15
CA HIS A 61 -5.89 -0.13 3.02
C HIS A 61 -5.42 -0.77 1.73
N THR A 62 -6.35 -1.09 0.83
CA THR A 62 -6.02 -1.62 -0.49
C THR A 62 -6.20 -0.54 -1.54
N PHE A 63 -5.15 -0.18 -2.24
CA PHE A 63 -5.21 0.73 -3.37
C PHE A 63 -5.18 -0.06 -4.68
N ASP A 64 -6.20 0.13 -5.51
CA ASP A 64 -6.24 -0.44 -6.85
C ASP A 64 -5.57 0.52 -7.85
N LEU A 65 -4.44 0.09 -8.41
CA LEU A 65 -3.65 0.89 -9.35
C LEU A 65 -4.36 1.08 -10.69
N ARG A 66 -5.38 0.29 -11.00
CA ARG A 66 -6.11 0.35 -12.27
C ARG A 66 -7.23 1.39 -12.22
N THR A 67 -7.89 1.50 -11.07
CA THR A 67 -9.01 2.44 -10.86
C THR A 67 -8.59 3.70 -10.10
N ALA A 68 -7.39 3.69 -9.51
CA ALA A 68 -6.89 4.71 -8.61
C ALA A 68 -7.79 4.92 -7.37
N LEU A 69 -8.47 3.86 -6.92
CA LEU A 69 -9.35 3.89 -5.76
C LEU A 69 -8.70 3.21 -4.55
N LEU A 70 -8.97 3.77 -3.37
CA LEU A 70 -8.57 3.20 -2.08
C LEU A 70 -9.78 2.49 -1.46
N ASP A 71 -9.74 1.16 -1.44
CA ASP A 71 -10.71 0.31 -0.75
C ASP A 71 -10.23 0.08 0.69
N GLY A 72 -10.96 0.60 1.68
CA GLY A 72 -10.62 0.36 3.09
C GLY A 72 -11.00 1.42 4.13
N GLY A 73 -11.85 2.40 3.82
CA GLY A 73 -12.37 3.35 4.81
C GLY A 73 -13.90 3.36 4.86
N GLY A 74 -14.54 2.26 5.26
CA GLY A 74 -15.99 2.19 5.37
C GLY A 74 -16.48 0.99 6.17
N ALA A 75 -16.47 1.14 7.51
CA ALA A 75 -17.43 0.61 8.49
C ALA A 75 -17.05 1.16 9.87
#